data_AF-A0AAE3HSZ8-F1
#
_entry.id   AF-A0AAE3HSZ8-F1
#
_cell.length_a   1.000
_cell.length_b   1.000
_cell.length_c   1.000
_cell.angle_alpha   90.00
_cell.angle_beta   90.00
_cell.angle_gamma   90.00
#
_symmetry.space_group_name_H-M   'P 1'
#
loop_
_entity.id
_entity.type
_entity.pdbx_description
1 polymer ?
#
loop_
_entity_poly.entity_id
_entity_poly.type
_entity_poly.pdbx_seq_one_letter_code
_entity_poly.pdbx_strand_id
1 'polypeptide(L)' 'MKNIEDPKEPSLREMLASVLAAMFGVQNSKNRARDFQKGKPAVFITLGIIVVTIFVLLIVMAVKIVMSYAPH' A
#
# COMPACT_ATOMS: atom_id res chain seq x y z
N MET A 1 9.84 13.19 -35.55
CA MET A 1 8.72 12.29 -35.19
C MET A 1 9.09 11.63 -33.87
N LYS A 2 8.39 11.94 -32.79
CA LYS A 2 8.69 11.44 -31.44
C LYS A 2 8.27 9.97 -31.40
N ASN A 3 9.22 9.04 -31.30
CA ASN A 3 8.93 7.62 -31.12
C ASN A 3 8.08 7.47 -29.85
N ILE A 4 6.78 7.22 -30.02
CA ILE A 4 5.92 6.81 -28.93
C ILE A 4 6.25 5.33 -28.74
N GLU A 5 7.21 5.08 -27.86
CA GLU A 5 7.46 3.74 -27.35
C GLU A 5 6.14 3.22 -26.74
N ASP A 6 5.67 2.08 -27.23
CA ASP A 6 4.55 1.34 -26.66
C ASP A 6 4.72 1.28 -25.13
N PRO A 7 3.67 1.54 -24.31
CA PRO A 7 3.79 1.50 -22.86
C PRO A 7 4.09 0.05 -22.43
N LYS A 8 5.38 -0.28 -22.35
CA LYS A 8 5.90 -1.58 -21.94
C LYS A 8 5.32 -1.91 -20.57
N GLU A 9 4.73 -3.10 -20.45
CA GLU A 9 4.16 -3.57 -19.19
C GLU A 9 5.22 -3.46 -18.09
N PRO A 10 4.87 -2.87 -16.93
CA PRO A 10 5.84 -2.68 -15.87
C PRO A 10 6.39 -4.04 -15.46
N SER A 11 7.72 -4.14 -15.45
CA SER A 11 8.42 -5.32 -15.00
C SER A 11 8.07 -5.62 -13.54
N LEU A 12 8.24 -6.89 -13.13
CA LEU A 12 8.00 -7.31 -11.75
C LEU A 12 8.74 -6.45 -10.71
N ARG A 13 9.93 -5.93 -11.07
CA ARG A 13 10.73 -5.04 -10.23
C ARG A 13 10.09 -3.66 -10.05
N GLU A 14 9.52 -3.11 -11.12
CA GLU A 14 8.83 -1.82 -11.08
C GLU A 14 7.51 -1.92 -10.32
N MET A 15 6.80 -3.05 -10.46
CA MET A 15 5.61 -3.34 -9.65
C MET A 15 5.96 -3.43 -8.17
N LEU A 16 7.03 -4.15 -7.80
CA LEU A 16 7.50 -4.27 -6.42
C LEU A 16 7.88 -2.90 -5.83
N ALA A 17 8.63 -2.10 -6.58
CA ALA A 17 9.02 -0.75 -6.17
C ALA A 17 7.80 0.17 -5.99
N SER A 18 6.78 0.02 -6.84
CA SER A 18 5.53 0.80 -6.74
C SER A 18 4.73 0.43 -5.48
N VAL A 19 4.66 -0.85 -5.12
CA VAL A 19 4.01 -1.32 -3.89
C VAL A 19 4.74 -0.79 -2.65
N LEU A 20 6.07 -0.88 -2.63
CA LEU A 20 6.88 -0.36 -1.53
C LEU A 20 6.72 1.16 -1.39
N ALA A 21 6.79 1.92 -2.49
CA ALA A 21 6.58 3.36 -2.48
C ALA A 21 5.18 3.74 -1.96
N ALA A 22 4.14 2.99 -2.31
CA ALA A 22 2.79 3.19 -1.80
C ALA A 22 2.69 2.90 -0.28
N MET A 23 3.39 1.89 0.22
CA MET A 23 3.47 1.58 1.67
C MET A 23 4.20 2.68 2.46
N PHE A 24 5.23 3.29 1.86
CA PHE A 24 5.94 4.43 2.44
C PHE A 24 5.22 5.78 2.24
N GLY A 25 4.05 5.79 1.59
CA GLY A 25 3.26 7.01 1.36
C GLY A 25 3.74 7.88 0.20
N VAL A 26 4.75 7.44 -0.57
CA VAL A 26 5.23 8.09 -1.80
C VAL A 26 4.36 7.65 -2.98
N GLN A 27 3.05 7.88 -2.87
CA GLN A 27 2.08 7.51 -3.89
C GLN A 27 2.20 8.47 -5.09
N ASN A 28 2.84 8.02 -6.17
CA ASN A 28 3.00 8.82 -7.39
C ASN A 28 1.62 9.21 -7.99
N SER A 29 1.49 10.45 -8.46
CA SER A 29 0.22 11.03 -8.98
C SER A 29 -0.39 10.24 -10.14
N LYS A 30 0.44 9.51 -10.89
CA LYS A 30 0.04 8.63 -11.99
C LYS A 30 -0.74 7.39 -11.53
N ASN A 31 -0.46 6.85 -10.33
CA ASN A 31 -1.26 5.76 -9.75
C ASN A 31 -2.61 6.31 -9.28
N ARG A 32 -2.60 7.45 -8.58
CA ARG A 32 -3.82 8.14 -8.15
C ARG A 32 -4.74 8.48 -9.34
N ALA A 33 -4.23 9.08 -10.41
CA ALA A 33 -5.06 9.42 -11.58
C ALA A 33 -5.72 8.19 -12.24
N ARG A 34 -5.03 7.04 -12.24
CA ARG A 34 -5.56 5.77 -12.74
C ARG A 34 -6.63 5.20 -11.81
N ASP A 35 -6.40 5.26 -10.51
CA ASP A 35 -7.30 4.78 -9.46
C ASP A 35 -8.58 5.61 -9.41
N PHE A 36 -8.49 6.93 -9.67
CA PHE A 36 -9.63 7.85 -9.74
C PHE A 36 -10.38 7.82 -11.09
N GLN A 37 -9.74 7.45 -12.19
CA GLN A 37 -10.41 7.35 -13.51
C GLN A 37 -11.00 5.97 -13.81
N LYS A 38 -10.42 4.88 -13.28
CA LYS A 38 -10.84 3.50 -13.59
C LYS A 38 -11.37 2.71 -12.38
N GLY A 39 -11.10 3.13 -11.14
CA GLY A 39 -11.46 2.40 -9.93
C GLY A 39 -12.55 3.10 -9.10
N LYS A 40 -13.36 2.32 -8.37
CA LYS A 40 -14.30 2.84 -7.38
C LYS A 40 -13.50 3.28 -6.14
N PRO A 41 -13.52 4.58 -5.73
CA PRO A 41 -12.78 5.07 -4.56
C PRO A 41 -13.05 4.28 -3.27
N ALA A 42 -14.24 3.70 -3.16
CA ALA A 42 -14.64 2.81 -2.07
C ALA A 42 -13.68 1.63 -1.87
N VAL A 43 -13.14 1.03 -2.93
CA VAL A 43 -12.24 -0.14 -2.82
C VAL A 43 -10.91 0.23 -2.16
N PHE A 44 -10.38 1.40 -2.50
CA PHE A 44 -9.13 1.91 -1.91
C PHE A 44 -9.29 2.26 -0.44
N ILE A 45 -10.41 2.88 -0.07
CA ILE A 45 -10.73 3.20 1.32
C ILE A 45 -10.87 1.91 2.13
N THR A 46 -11.59 0.91 1.62
CA THR A 46 -11.76 -0.38 2.29
C THR A 46 -10.43 -1.10 2.49
N LEU A 47 -9.56 -1.14 1.46
CA LEU A 47 -8.21 -1.72 1.60
C LEU A 47 -7.37 -0.96 2.64
N GLY A 48 -7.43 0.37 2.64
CA GLY A 48 -6.75 1.20 3.65
C GLY A 48 -7.22 0.88 5.08
N ILE A 49 -8.53 0.79 5.30
CA ILE A 49 -9.12 0.43 6.59
C ILE A 49 -8.67 -0.97 7.03
N ILE A 50 -8.66 -1.95 6.13
CA ILE A 50 -8.21 -3.32 6.44
C ILE A 50 -6.75 -3.30 6.88
N VAL A 51 -5.87 -2.64 6.14
CA VAL A 51 -4.43 -2.56 6.47
C VAL A 51 -4.20 -1.86 7.80
N VAL A 52 -4.87 -0.73 8.05
CA VAL A 52 -4.76 -0.01 9.34
C VAL A 52 -5.27 -0.88 10.49
N THR A 53 -6.38 -1.60 10.29
CA THR A 53 -6.93 -2.50 11.31
C THR A 53 -5.93 -3.62 11.66
N ILE A 54 -5.35 -4.27 10.64
CA ILE A 54 -4.32 -5.30 10.84
C ILE A 54 -3.13 -4.72 11.60
N PHE A 55 -2.66 -3.53 11.22
CA PHE A 55 -1.54 -2.87 11.88
C PHE A 55 -1.81 -2.60 13.37
N VAL A 56 -2.99 -2.07 13.71
CA VAL A 56 -3.39 -1.84 15.10
C VAL A 56 -3.45 -3.16 15.88
N LEU A 57 -4.00 -4.21 15.29
CA LEU A 57 -4.06 -5.53 15.93
C LEU A 57 -2.66 -6.10 16.22
N LEU A 58 -1.71 -5.91 15.30
CA LEU A 58 -0.32 -6.31 15.51
C LEU A 58 0.32 -5.57 16.69
N ILE A 59 0.09 -4.25 16.80
CA ILE A 59 0.58 -3.46 17.95
C ILE A 59 -0.03 -3.98 19.26
N VAL A 60 -1.34 -4.16 19.31
CA VAL A 60 -2.04 -4.65 20.51
C VAL A 60 -1.51 -6.03 20.92
N MET A 61 -1.32 -6.93 19.95
CA MET A 61 -0.78 -8.26 20.21
C MET A 61 0.66 -8.17 20.73
N ALA A 62 1.51 -7.34 20.14
CA ALA A 62 2.88 -7.12 20.61
C ALA A 62 2.90 -6.61 22.05
N VAL A 63 2.06 -5.61 22.38
CA VAL A 63 1.96 -5.09 23.76
C VAL A 63 1.50 -6.18 24.73
N LYS A 64 0.49 -6.98 24.36
CA LYS A 64 0.02 -8.10 25.19
C LYS A 64 1.10 -9.14 25.45
N ILE A 65 1.88 -9.49 24.43
CA ILE A 65 3.00 -10.41 24.55
C ILE A 65 4.04 -9.84 25.51
N VAL A 66 4.44 -8.58 25.33
CA VAL A 66 5.41 -7.93 26.22
C VAL A 66 4.91 -7.88 27.66
N MET A 67 3.65 -7.54 27.89
CA MET A 67 3.05 -7.52 29.23
C MET A 67 2.96 -8.91 29.85
N SER A 68 2.78 -9.97 29.05
CA SER A 68 2.82 -11.35 29.54
C SER A 68 4.19 -11.78 30.07
N TYR A 69 5.27 -11.14 29.62
CA TYR A 69 6.62 -11.39 30.10
C TYR A 69 7.08 -10.37 31.15
N ALA A 70 6.27 -9.34 31.43
CA ALA A 70 6.59 -8.37 32.46
C ALA A 70 6.41 -9.03 33.84
N PRO A 71 7.44 -9.06 34.70
CA PRO A 71 7.30 -9.57 36.05
C PRO A 71 6.34 -8.65 36.82
N HIS A 72 5.35 -9.25 37.50
CA HIS A 72 4.44 -8.56 38.41
C HIS A 72 5.17 -8.02 39.64
#